data_AF-A0A354GLZ4-F1
#
_entry.id   AF-A0A354GLZ4-F1
#
_cell.length_a   1.000
_cell.length_b   1.000
_cell.length_c   1.000
_cell.angle_alpha   90.00
_cell.angle_beta   90.00
_cell.angle_gamma   90.00
#
_symmetry.space_group_name_H-M   'P 1'
#
loop_
_entity.id
_entity.type
_entity.pdbx_description
1 polymer ?
#
loop_
_entity_poly.entity_id
_entity_poly.type
_entity_poly.pdbx_seq_one_letter_code
_entity_poly.pdbx_strand_id
1 'polypeptide(L)' 'MWERIKCPSCSAGLILPESVRGSGATCPRCLAMVSVPETGREPDAIQAERPQEREGALSCP' A
#
# COMPACT_ATOMS: atom_id res chain seq x y z
N MET A 1 3.46 -16.77 -7.03
CA MET A 1 3.69 -15.34 -7.32
C MET A 1 3.83 -14.63 -5.97
N TRP A 2 4.54 -13.50 -5.90
CA TRP A 2 4.98 -12.86 -4.64
C TRP A 2 4.37 -11.47 -4.50
N GLU A 3 3.97 -11.09 -3.28
CA GLU A 3 3.36 -9.79 -2.98
C GLU A 3 4.23 -8.94 -2.05
N ARG A 4 4.10 -7.62 -2.16
CA ARG A 4 4.80 -6.65 -1.33
C ARG A 4 3.81 -6.00 -0.36
N ILE A 5 4.03 -6.20 0.94
CA ILE A 5 3.26 -5.53 2.00
C ILE A 5 4.17 -4.74 2.93
N LYS A 6 3.62 -3.79 3.68
CA LYS A 6 4.34 -3.07 4.73
C LYS A 6 3.97 -3.65 6.09
N CYS A 7 4.97 -3.95 6.92
CA CYS A 7 4.73 -4.36 8.29
C CYS A 7 4.14 -3.19 9.11
N PRO A 8 3.02 -3.34 9.83
CA PRO A 8 2.43 -2.26 10.64
C PRO A 8 3.24 -1.92 11.88
N SER A 9 4.13 -2.81 12.32
CA SER A 9 4.96 -2.61 13.53
C SER A 9 6.26 -1.86 13.24
N CYS A 10 6.92 -2.15 12.11
CA CYS A 10 8.22 -1.56 11.78
C CYS A 10 8.26 -0.82 10.44
N SER A 11 7.13 -0.77 9.72
CA SER A 11 6.99 -0.16 8.40
C SER A 11 7.93 -0.73 7.33
N ALA A 12 8.59 -1.86 7.60
CA ALA A 12 9.47 -2.51 6.64
C ALA A 12 8.65 -3.12 5.48
N GLY A 13 9.15 -2.97 4.25
CA GLY A 13 8.63 -3.66 3.09
C GLY A 13 8.97 -5.14 3.16
N LEU A 14 7.95 -6.00 3.20
CA LEU A 14 8.07 -7.45 3.22
C LEU A 14 7.61 -8.01 1.88
N ILE A 15 8.36 -8.96 1.35
CA ILE A 15 7.98 -9.75 0.18
C ILE A 15 7.53 -11.10 0.69
N LEU A 16 6.24 -11.40 0.56
CA LEU A 16 5.64 -12.64 1.04
C LEU A 16 5.06 -13.41 -0.15
N PRO A 17 5.10 -14.75 -0.12
CA PRO A 17 4.42 -15.55 -1.13
C PRO A 17 2.90 -15.43 -0.95
N GLU A 18 2.14 -15.44 -2.03
CA GLU A 18 0.68 -15.35 -1.97
C GLU A 18 0.02 -16.53 -1.23
N SER A 19 0.76 -17.60 -0.96
CA SER A 19 0.30 -18.71 -0.13
C SER A 19 0.05 -18.35 1.33
N VAL A 20 0.63 -17.24 1.83
CA VAL A 20 0.36 -16.74 3.19
C VAL A 20 -0.71 -15.64 3.21
N ARG A 21 -1.29 -15.32 2.05
CA ARG A 21 -2.40 -14.39 1.90
C ARG A 21 -3.61 -14.92 2.71
N GLY A 22 -4.26 -14.03 3.47
CA GLY A 22 -5.32 -14.41 4.41
C GLY A 22 -4.86 -15.12 5.69
N SER A 23 -3.56 -15.39 5.82
CA SER A 23 -2.95 -15.98 7.01
C SER A 23 -2.04 -14.98 7.74
N GLY A 24 -1.77 -15.25 9.01
CA GLY A 24 -0.79 -14.48 9.78
C GLY A 24 0.63 -14.84 9.38
N ALA A 25 1.45 -13.84 9.04
CA ALA A 25 2.86 -13.99 8.73
C ALA A 25 3.72 -13.28 9.79
N THR A 26 4.83 -13.91 10.20
CA THR A 26 5.79 -13.28 11.13
C THR A 26 6.76 -12.40 10.37
N CYS A 27 6.91 -11.14 10.78
CA CYS A 27 7.86 -10.22 10.18
C CYS A 27 9.31 -10.66 10.49
N PRO A 28 10.18 -10.90 9.50
CA PRO A 28 11.58 -11.26 9.75
C PRO A 28 12.43 -10.10 10.28
N ARG A 29 11.91 -8.87 10.27
CA ARG A 29 12.64 -7.67 10.73
C ARG A 29 12.42 -7.36 12.20
N CYS A 30 11.18 -7.45 12.66
CA CYS A 30 10.81 -7.13 14.05
C CYS A 30 10.18 -8.31 14.81
N LEU A 31 9.99 -9.45 14.14
CA LEU A 31 9.35 -10.65 14.69
C LEU A 31 7.90 -10.44 15.16
N ALA A 32 7.28 -9.32 14.79
CA ALA A 32 5.87 -9.07 15.04
C ALA A 32 4.98 -9.95 14.15
N MET A 33 3.83 -10.36 14.68
CA MET A 33 2.79 -11.06 13.93
C MET A 33 2.06 -10.05 13.04
N VAL A 34 2.02 -10.30 11.73
CA VAL A 34 1.44 -9.42 10.72
C VAL A 34 0.31 -10.15 10.03
N SER A 35 -0.88 -9.54 9.99
CA SER A 35 -2.01 -10.10 9.25
C SER A 35 -1.89 -9.72 7.77
N VAL A 36 -1.76 -10.71 6.88
CA VAL A 36 -1.70 -10.47 5.44
C VAL A 36 -3.13 -10.43 4.89
N PRO A 37 -3.61 -9.29 4.36
CA PRO A 37 -4.98 -9.22 3.83
C PRO A 37 -5.14 -10.10 2.58
N GLU A 38 -6.31 -10.76 2.47
CA GLU A 38 -6.73 -11.58 1.32
C GLU A 38 -6.74 -10.80 0.00
N THR A 39 -6.93 -9.48 0.08
CA THR A 39 -7.01 -8.61 -1.08
C THR A 39 -5.62 -8.09 -1.41
N GLY A 40 -5.02 -8.63 -2.47
CA GLY A 40 -3.80 -8.13 -3.12
C GLY A 40 -3.99 -6.78 -3.81
N ARG A 41 -4.60 -5.83 -3.10
CA ARG A 41 -4.62 -4.43 -3.51
C ARG A 41 -3.45 -3.77 -2.80
N GLU A 42 -2.46 -3.42 -3.60
CA GLU A 42 -1.34 -2.57 -3.22
C GLU A 42 -1.85 -1.42 -2.31
N PRO A 43 -1.17 -1.09 -1.19
CA PRO A 43 -1.41 0.18 -0.51
C PRO A 43 -0.93 1.40 -1.33
N ASP A 44 -0.73 1.24 -2.65
CA ASP A 44 -0.53 2.34 -3.60
C ASP A 44 -1.85 2.69 -4.28
N ALA A 45 -2.82 3.10 -3.46
CA ALA A 45 -3.88 3.99 -3.91
C ALA A 45 -3.71 5.34 -3.21
N ILE A 46 -2.52 5.92 -3.35
CA ILE A 46 -2.38 7.37 -3.42
C ILE A 46 -2.87 7.76 -4.82
N GLN A 47 -4.16 7.58 -5.10
CA GLN A 47 -4.85 8.16 -6.24
C GLN A 47 -6.33 8.39 -5.87
N ALA A 48 -6.57 9.15 -4.81
CA ALA A 48 -7.60 10.18 -4.91
C ALA A 48 -6.91 11.39 -5.55
N GLU A 49 -6.94 11.35 -6.88
CA GLU A 49 -7.02 12.51 -7.77
C GLU A 49 -6.37 13.81 -7.30
N ARG A 50 -5.29 14.18 -7.98
CA ARG A 50 -5.01 15.58 -8.28
C ARG A 50 -5.98 15.96 -9.41
N PRO A 51 -7.05 16.74 -9.22
CA PRO A 51 -7.69 17.37 -10.37
C PRO A 51 -6.66 18.34 -10.94
N GLN A 52 -6.11 17.98 -12.10
CA GLN A 52 -5.35 18.88 -12.94
C GLN A 52 -6.26 20.07 -13.31
N GLU A 53 -5.70 21.28 -13.22
CA GLU A 53 -6.06 22.46 -13.99
C GLU A 53 -7.55 22.76 -14.26
N ARG A 54 -8.06 23.77 -13.55
CA ARG A 54 -8.86 24.80 -14.23
C ARG A 54 -8.00 26.04 -14.38
N GLU A 55 -7.18 26.00 -15.43
CA GLU A 55 -6.84 27.18 -16.21
C GLU A 55 -8.12 27.97 -16.49
N GLY A 56 -8.07 29.30 -16.37
CA GLY A 56 -9.12 30.18 -16.90
C GLY A 56 -9.87 31.01 -15.87
N ALA A 57 -9.23 32.08 -15.38
CA ALA A 57 -9.88 33.38 -15.19
C ALA A 57 -8.83 34.51 -15.13
N LEU A 58 -7.95 34.56 -16.13
CA LEU A 58 -7.45 35.84 -16.61
C LEU A 58 -8.63 36.49 -17.36
N SER A 59 -9.49 37.19 -16.63
CA SER A 59 -10.43 38.12 -17.21
C SER A 59 -10.06 39.52 -16.72
N CYS A 60 -9.24 40.21 -17.53
CA CYS A 60 -9.31 41.67 -17.63
C CYS A 60 -10.69 42.05 -18.20
N PRO A 61 -11.31 43.14 -17.74
CA PRO A 61 -10.97 44.48 -18.24
C PRO A 61 -10.66 45.53 -17.17
#